data_AF-A0A3S3LTJ7-F1
#
_entry.id   AF-A0A3S3LTJ7-F1
#
_cell.length_a   1.000
_cell.length_b   1.000
_cell.length_c   1.000
_cell.angle_alpha   90.00
_cell.angle_beta   90.00
_cell.angle_gamma   90.00
#
_symmetry.space_group_name_H-M   'P 1'
#
loop_
_entity.id
_entity.type
_entity.pdbx_description
1 polymer ?
#
loop_
_entity_poly.entity_id
_entity_poly.type
_entity_poly.pdbx_seq_one_letter_code
_entity_poly.pdbx_strand_id
1 'polypeptide(L)'
;FDEIGEVTNREKISKIVSGQVLVKNHQFVQISTSYPDPSVPFRKDQKTLQEAMEKDWDREADTSLCLVWAQDDLSETFDPETWVKSNPLLELEDKKDILLKGLIDKRNSDLLQGTQHDFQTKNLNMWLQQDVDSYLNLADVEKAIIPEFSIHGQRCYIGIDYSMMSDNTAIAFVFPYLNDEGKPKWHVEQHSFVPFQRAGSIDAKEKQDGINYRELEKYGFCTVTS
;
A
#
# COMPACT_ATOMS: atom_id res chain seq x y z
N PHE A 1 -19.65 10.40 -14.89
CA PHE A 1 -18.28 10.59 -15.36
C PHE A 1 -17.60 9.25 -15.27
N ASP A 2 -17.21 8.71 -16.42
CA ASP A 2 -16.57 7.40 -16.51
C ASP A 2 -15.05 7.55 -16.33
N GLU A 3 -14.36 6.49 -15.91
CA GLU A 3 -12.90 6.45 -15.75
C GLU A 3 -12.32 7.58 -14.87
N ILE A 4 -13.07 8.00 -13.82
CA ILE A 4 -12.63 9.09 -12.94
C ILE A 4 -11.33 8.76 -12.18
N GLY A 5 -10.96 7.48 -12.05
CA GLY A 5 -9.73 7.05 -11.43
C GLY A 5 -8.45 7.52 -12.14
N GLU A 6 -8.50 7.92 -13.43
CA GLU A 6 -7.35 8.52 -14.12
C GLU A 6 -7.12 10.01 -13.80
N VAL A 7 -8.10 10.66 -13.17
CA VAL A 7 -8.06 12.11 -12.97
C VAL A 7 -7.18 12.45 -11.78
N THR A 8 -6.03 13.07 -12.05
CA THR A 8 -5.04 13.48 -11.03
C THR A 8 -5.42 14.76 -10.24
N ASN A 9 -6.40 15.55 -10.72
CA ASN A 9 -6.82 16.80 -10.07
C ASN A 9 -8.36 16.99 -10.09
N ARG A 10 -8.93 17.40 -8.94
CA ARG A 10 -10.36 17.65 -8.72
C ARG A 10 -10.95 18.89 -9.39
N GLU A 11 -10.15 19.77 -9.97
CA GLU A 11 -10.63 21.03 -10.57
C GLU A 11 -11.79 20.85 -11.56
N LYS A 12 -11.71 19.84 -12.43
CA LYS A 12 -12.76 19.57 -13.43
C LYS A 12 -14.05 19.08 -12.75
N ILE A 13 -13.94 18.23 -11.75
CA ILE A 13 -15.08 17.70 -10.99
C ILE A 13 -15.76 18.84 -10.23
N SER A 14 -14.99 19.67 -9.53
CA SER A 14 -15.52 20.79 -8.76
C SER A 14 -16.31 21.78 -9.62
N LYS A 15 -15.85 22.04 -10.85
CA LYS A 15 -16.57 22.91 -11.80
C LYS A 15 -17.93 22.31 -12.18
N ILE A 16 -17.98 21.01 -12.48
CA ILE A 16 -19.23 20.31 -12.83
C ILE A 16 -20.23 20.38 -11.66
N VAL A 17 -19.80 20.05 -10.45
CA VAL A 17 -20.65 20.08 -9.25
C VAL A 17 -21.14 21.50 -8.96
N SER A 18 -20.26 22.50 -9.04
CA SER A 18 -20.64 23.91 -8.80
C SER A 18 -21.67 24.44 -9.79
N GLY A 19 -21.64 23.97 -11.05
CA GLY A 19 -22.61 24.37 -12.08
C GLY A 19 -24.01 23.80 -11.86
N GLN A 20 -24.15 22.78 -11.01
CA GLN A 20 -25.42 22.08 -10.75
C GLN A 20 -26.16 22.59 -9.50
N VAL A 21 -25.60 23.54 -8.76
CA VAL A 21 -26.14 24.02 -7.47
C VAL A 21 -27.58 24.53 -7.56
N LEU A 22 -27.97 25.13 -8.69
CA LEU A 22 -29.33 25.65 -8.90
C LEU A 22 -30.33 24.59 -9.42
N VAL A 23 -29.87 23.37 -9.72
CA VAL A 23 -30.70 22.29 -10.24
C VAL A 23 -31.22 21.45 -9.07
N LYS A 24 -32.54 21.40 -8.91
CA LYS A 24 -33.19 20.52 -7.94
C LYS A 24 -32.91 19.06 -8.28
N ASN A 25 -32.60 18.25 -7.27
CA ASN A 25 -32.35 16.81 -7.39
C ASN A 25 -31.27 16.45 -8.42
N HIS A 26 -30.24 17.30 -8.57
CA HIS A 26 -29.11 16.96 -9.43
C HIS A 26 -28.43 15.69 -8.90
N GLN A 27 -28.03 14.83 -9.83
CA GLN A 27 -27.29 13.61 -9.53
C GLN A 27 -25.99 13.64 -10.33
N PHE A 28 -24.88 13.35 -9.64
CA PHE A 28 -23.59 13.19 -10.28
C PHE A 28 -23.07 11.79 -10.03
N VAL A 29 -23.12 10.95 -11.07
CA VAL A 29 -22.67 9.56 -11.01
C VAL A 29 -21.22 9.50 -11.48
N GLN A 30 -20.37 8.87 -10.69
CA GLN A 30 -18.97 8.59 -11.01
C GLN A 30 -18.77 7.08 -11.10
N ILE A 31 -18.06 6.62 -12.13
CA ILE A 31 -17.77 5.20 -12.33
C ILE A 31 -16.24 5.02 -12.45
N SER A 32 -15.75 4.15 -11.57
CA SER A 32 -14.38 3.80 -11.19
C SER A 32 -14.00 2.35 -11.45
N THR A 33 -12.77 2.09 -11.88
CA THR A 33 -12.02 0.92 -11.38
C THR A 33 -10.82 1.40 -10.58
N SER A 34 -10.13 0.50 -9.89
CA SER A 34 -8.82 0.76 -9.30
C SER A 34 -7.80 1.03 -10.41
N TYR A 35 -6.83 1.88 -10.12
CA TYR A 35 -5.74 2.24 -11.02
C TYR A 35 -4.38 1.97 -10.39
N PRO A 36 -3.32 1.81 -11.21
CA PRO A 36 -1.97 1.53 -10.70
C PRO A 36 -1.42 2.61 -9.78
N ASP A 37 -1.82 3.87 -9.97
CA ASP A 37 -1.48 4.98 -9.07
C ASP A 37 -2.56 5.10 -7.99
N PRO A 38 -2.24 4.74 -6.74
CA PRO A 38 -3.21 4.76 -5.67
C PRO A 38 -3.24 6.12 -4.95
N SER A 39 -2.52 7.14 -5.45
CA SER A 39 -2.54 8.51 -4.92
C SER A 39 -3.67 9.37 -5.49
N VAL A 40 -4.40 8.84 -6.48
CA VAL A 40 -5.45 9.58 -7.20
C VAL A 40 -6.58 10.03 -6.27
N PRO A 41 -7.16 11.22 -6.51
CA PRO A 41 -8.28 11.77 -5.76
C PRO A 41 -9.45 10.82 -5.54
N PHE A 42 -9.74 9.93 -6.50
CA PHE A 42 -10.86 9.00 -6.44
C PHE A 42 -10.68 7.94 -5.35
N ARG A 43 -9.47 7.39 -5.16
CA ARG A 43 -9.20 6.45 -4.04
C ARG A 43 -9.44 7.12 -2.69
N LYS A 44 -9.06 8.39 -2.57
CA LYS A 44 -9.31 9.17 -1.34
C LYS A 44 -10.82 9.33 -1.09
N ASP A 45 -11.61 9.59 -2.13
CA ASP A 45 -13.07 9.66 -2.01
C ASP A 45 -13.67 8.31 -1.62
N GLN A 46 -13.23 7.21 -2.24
CA GLN A 46 -13.64 5.86 -1.87
C GLN A 46 -13.36 5.58 -0.39
N LYS A 47 -12.13 5.85 0.11
CA LYS A 47 -11.79 5.66 1.53
C LYS A 47 -12.66 6.50 2.46
N THR A 48 -12.87 7.76 2.11
CA THR A 48 -13.70 8.68 2.92
C THR A 48 -15.13 8.16 3.04
N LEU A 49 -15.71 7.66 1.93
CA LEU A 49 -17.05 7.11 1.92
C LEU A 49 -17.14 5.75 2.62
N GLN A 50 -16.12 4.90 2.53
CA GLN A 50 -16.04 3.65 3.31
C GLN A 50 -16.01 3.96 4.82
N GLU A 51 -15.17 4.90 5.26
CA GLU A 51 -15.14 5.34 6.66
C GLU A 51 -16.47 5.93 7.12
N ALA A 52 -17.18 6.65 6.24
CA ALA A 52 -18.51 7.17 6.54
C ALA A 52 -19.54 6.04 6.72
N MET A 53 -19.48 4.98 5.90
CA MET A 53 -20.33 3.80 6.04
C MET A 53 -20.07 3.04 7.35
N GLU A 54 -18.81 2.98 7.80
CA GLU A 54 -18.45 2.39 9.09
C GLU A 54 -18.98 3.19 10.29
N LYS A 55 -19.17 4.50 10.10
CA LYS A 55 -19.75 5.42 11.09
C LYS A 55 -21.23 5.67 10.82
N ASP A 56 -22.05 4.63 10.73
CA ASP A 56 -23.49 4.74 10.38
C ASP A 56 -24.33 5.68 11.29
N TRP A 57 -23.83 6.02 12.49
CA TRP A 57 -24.46 7.02 13.35
C TRP A 57 -24.22 8.47 12.90
N ASP A 58 -23.25 8.70 12.03
CA ASP A 58 -22.87 10.01 11.48
C ASP A 58 -23.53 10.23 10.12
N ARG A 59 -24.22 11.37 9.98
CA ARG A 59 -25.06 11.70 8.81
C ARG A 59 -24.41 12.74 7.89
N GLU A 60 -23.15 13.11 8.13
CA GLU A 60 -22.44 14.09 7.28
C GLU A 60 -22.35 13.67 5.80
N ALA A 61 -22.43 12.37 5.49
CA ALA A 61 -22.27 11.81 4.15
C ALA A 61 -23.59 11.36 3.46
N ASP A 62 -24.78 11.59 4.04
CA ASP A 62 -26.07 11.05 3.56
C ASP A 62 -26.44 11.43 2.11
N THR A 63 -25.83 12.50 1.58
CA THR A 63 -26.02 12.94 0.19
C THR A 63 -25.24 12.11 -0.84
N SER A 64 -24.41 11.17 -0.39
CA SER A 64 -23.54 10.34 -1.23
C SER A 64 -23.93 8.86 -1.14
N LEU A 65 -23.89 8.18 -2.28
CA LEU A 65 -24.02 6.72 -2.36
C LEU A 65 -22.70 6.14 -2.86
N CYS A 66 -22.11 5.23 -2.07
CA CYS A 66 -20.90 4.51 -2.44
C CYS A 66 -21.23 3.04 -2.71
N LEU A 67 -20.83 2.53 -3.87
CA LEU A 67 -20.95 1.11 -4.23
C LEU A 67 -19.58 0.65 -4.70
N VAL A 68 -19.06 -0.41 -4.09
CA VAL A 68 -17.72 -0.94 -4.37
C VAL A 68 -17.85 -2.44 -4.58
N TRP A 69 -17.38 -2.91 -5.74
CA TRP A 69 -17.22 -4.33 -6.06
C TRP A 69 -15.72 -4.59 -6.18
N ALA A 70 -15.13 -5.24 -5.19
CA ALA A 70 -13.71 -5.54 -5.11
C ALA A 70 -13.49 -6.85 -4.34
N GLN A 71 -12.30 -7.43 -4.49
CA GLN A 71 -11.87 -8.51 -3.61
C GLN A 71 -11.50 -7.95 -2.22
N ASP A 72 -11.48 -8.82 -1.23
CA ASP A 72 -11.12 -8.45 0.15
C ASP A 72 -9.61 -8.54 0.35
N ASP A 73 -8.96 -9.55 -0.26
CA ASP A 73 -7.53 -9.82 -0.12
C ASP A 73 -6.85 -10.18 -1.46
N LEU A 74 -5.53 -9.93 -1.55
CA LEU A 74 -4.73 -10.32 -2.72
C LEU A 74 -4.56 -11.83 -2.84
N SER A 75 -4.68 -12.60 -1.76
CA SER A 75 -4.63 -14.07 -1.77
C SER A 75 -5.70 -14.65 -2.69
N GLU A 76 -6.86 -13.98 -2.79
CA GLU A 76 -7.99 -14.38 -3.65
C GLU A 76 -7.65 -14.34 -5.16
N THR A 77 -6.48 -13.83 -5.54
CA THR A 77 -5.99 -13.84 -6.94
C THR A 77 -5.98 -15.24 -7.54
N PHE A 78 -5.86 -16.28 -6.71
CA PHE A 78 -5.78 -17.67 -7.16
C PHE A 78 -7.04 -18.49 -6.87
N ASP A 79 -8.12 -17.84 -6.41
CA ASP A 79 -9.35 -18.48 -5.93
C ASP A 79 -10.56 -18.02 -6.80
N PRO A 80 -10.76 -18.57 -8.01
CA PRO A 80 -11.73 -18.04 -8.98
C PRO A 80 -13.18 -18.03 -8.50
N GLU A 81 -13.52 -18.92 -7.57
CA GLU A 81 -14.83 -18.96 -6.91
C GLU A 81 -15.16 -17.68 -6.13
N THR A 82 -14.14 -16.92 -5.72
CA THR A 82 -14.32 -15.66 -5.00
C THR A 82 -14.47 -14.45 -5.93
N TRP A 83 -14.11 -14.57 -7.21
CA TRP A 83 -14.02 -13.42 -8.13
C TRP A 83 -15.36 -12.75 -8.45
N VAL A 84 -16.47 -13.36 -8.03
CA VAL A 84 -17.81 -12.79 -8.14
C VAL A 84 -17.96 -11.47 -7.38
N LYS A 85 -17.19 -11.23 -6.32
CA LYS A 85 -17.30 -9.99 -5.52
C LYS A 85 -16.90 -8.76 -6.34
N SER A 86 -15.83 -8.85 -7.14
CA SER A 86 -15.42 -7.79 -8.08
C SER A 86 -16.04 -7.93 -9.48
N ASN A 87 -16.52 -9.13 -9.84
CA ASN A 87 -17.12 -9.43 -11.15
C ASN A 87 -18.54 -10.00 -10.98
N PRO A 88 -19.54 -9.19 -10.57
CA PRO A 88 -20.90 -9.67 -10.30
C PRO A 88 -21.59 -10.29 -11.52
N LEU A 89 -21.10 -10.03 -12.74
CA LEU A 89 -21.58 -10.69 -13.96
C LEU A 89 -21.35 -12.20 -13.97
N LEU A 90 -20.49 -12.74 -13.10
CA LEU A 90 -20.32 -14.18 -12.90
C LEU A 90 -21.57 -14.87 -12.30
N GLU A 91 -22.51 -14.11 -11.74
CA GLU A 91 -23.79 -14.65 -11.27
C GLU A 91 -24.82 -14.86 -12.40
N LEU A 92 -24.53 -14.36 -13.61
CA LEU A 92 -25.41 -14.52 -14.76
C LEU A 92 -25.08 -15.83 -15.48
N GLU A 93 -26.00 -16.79 -15.44
CA GLU A 93 -25.82 -18.15 -15.97
C GLU A 93 -25.39 -18.16 -17.44
N ASP A 94 -25.88 -17.22 -18.26
CA ASP A 94 -25.56 -17.10 -19.68
C ASP A 94 -24.16 -16.52 -19.96
N LYS A 95 -23.52 -15.89 -18.96
CA LYS A 95 -22.23 -15.21 -19.10
C LYS A 95 -21.12 -15.85 -18.27
N LYS A 96 -21.48 -16.57 -17.20
CA LYS A 96 -20.56 -17.12 -16.20
C LYS A 96 -19.40 -17.87 -16.82
N ASP A 97 -19.67 -18.88 -17.64
CA ASP A 97 -18.63 -19.76 -18.18
C ASP A 97 -17.65 -19.01 -19.10
N ILE A 98 -18.17 -18.11 -19.94
CA ILE A 98 -17.36 -17.33 -20.88
C ILE A 98 -16.49 -16.33 -20.11
N LEU A 99 -17.08 -15.61 -19.15
CA LEU A 99 -16.39 -14.61 -18.35
C LEU A 99 -15.33 -15.24 -17.45
N LEU A 100 -15.68 -16.31 -16.73
CA LEU A 100 -14.76 -17.00 -15.83
C LEU A 100 -13.54 -17.53 -16.59
N LYS A 101 -13.77 -18.15 -17.76
CA LYS A 101 -12.68 -18.60 -18.63
C LYS A 101 -11.77 -17.44 -19.04
N GLY A 102 -12.36 -16.33 -19.50
CA GLY A 102 -11.59 -15.13 -19.88
C GLY A 102 -10.77 -14.54 -18.74
N LEU A 103 -11.30 -14.52 -17.52
CA LEU A 103 -10.59 -14.06 -16.32
C LEU A 103 -9.42 -15.00 -15.98
N ILE A 104 -9.62 -16.32 -16.05
CA ILE A 104 -8.56 -17.31 -15.80
C ILE A 104 -7.43 -17.16 -16.84
N ASP A 105 -7.79 -17.06 -18.12
CA ASP A 105 -6.83 -16.89 -19.21
C ASP A 105 -6.02 -15.59 -19.03
N LYS A 106 -6.68 -14.49 -18.68
CA LYS A 106 -6.03 -13.20 -18.40
C LYS A 106 -5.07 -13.29 -17.20
N ARG A 107 -5.52 -13.84 -16.07
CA ARG A 107 -4.68 -14.03 -14.86
C ARG A 107 -3.44 -14.86 -15.16
N ASN A 108 -3.59 -15.95 -15.91
CA ASN A 108 -2.46 -16.83 -16.26
C ASN A 108 -1.48 -16.12 -17.21
N SER A 109 -1.98 -15.35 -18.17
CA SER A 109 -1.14 -14.55 -19.07
C SER A 109 -0.34 -13.50 -18.30
N ASP A 110 -0.98 -12.74 -17.41
CA ASP A 110 -0.34 -11.69 -16.63
C ASP A 110 0.68 -12.27 -15.64
N LEU A 111 0.39 -13.44 -15.04
CA LEU A 111 1.34 -14.16 -14.21
C LEU A 111 2.59 -14.58 -15.01
N LEU A 112 2.42 -15.11 -16.22
CA LEU A 112 3.52 -15.53 -17.09
C LEU A 112 4.41 -14.35 -17.51
N GLN A 113 3.82 -13.17 -17.65
CA GLN A 113 4.51 -11.93 -18.02
C GLN A 113 5.11 -11.17 -16.83
N GLY A 114 4.88 -11.64 -15.60
CA GLY A 114 5.30 -10.93 -14.39
C GLY A 114 4.47 -9.67 -14.10
N THR A 115 3.31 -9.51 -14.76
CA THR A 115 2.41 -8.37 -14.64
C THR A 115 1.13 -8.72 -13.85
N GLN A 116 1.20 -9.67 -12.91
CA GLN A 116 0.05 -10.08 -12.07
C GLN A 116 -0.71 -8.91 -11.44
N HIS A 117 -0.01 -7.83 -11.11
CA HIS A 117 -0.58 -6.60 -10.58
C HIS A 117 -1.64 -5.97 -11.50
N ASP A 118 -1.52 -6.13 -12.83
CA ASP A 118 -2.52 -5.67 -13.80
C ASP A 118 -3.85 -6.38 -13.60
N PHE A 119 -3.82 -7.71 -13.44
CA PHE A 119 -5.03 -8.50 -13.19
C PHE A 119 -5.66 -8.11 -11.84
N GLN A 120 -4.85 -7.99 -10.79
CA GLN A 120 -5.32 -7.58 -9.46
C GLN A 120 -5.97 -6.20 -9.48
N THR A 121 -5.39 -5.25 -10.21
CA THR A 121 -5.91 -3.89 -10.31
C THR A 121 -7.19 -3.84 -11.15
N LYS A 122 -7.15 -4.42 -12.36
CA LYS A 122 -8.20 -4.22 -13.38
C LYS A 122 -9.37 -5.20 -13.26
N ASN A 123 -9.11 -6.43 -12.80
CA ASN A 123 -10.11 -7.49 -12.76
C ASN A 123 -10.58 -7.83 -11.33
N LEU A 124 -9.73 -7.57 -10.33
CA LEU A 124 -10.08 -7.76 -8.92
C LEU A 124 -10.43 -6.44 -8.20
N ASN A 125 -10.27 -5.31 -8.90
CA ASN A 125 -10.53 -3.96 -8.40
C ASN A 125 -9.78 -3.64 -7.09
N MET A 126 -8.51 -4.05 -7.01
CA MET A 126 -7.66 -3.84 -5.85
C MET A 126 -6.75 -2.63 -6.04
N TRP A 127 -6.72 -1.75 -5.06
CA TRP A 127 -5.73 -0.69 -4.97
C TRP A 127 -4.41 -1.26 -4.44
N LEU A 128 -3.47 -1.54 -5.33
CA LEU A 128 -2.13 -1.93 -4.95
C LEU A 128 -1.39 -0.71 -4.40
N GLN A 129 -0.74 -0.86 -3.24
CA GLN A 129 0.31 0.10 -2.87
C GLN A 129 1.39 -0.02 -3.93
N GLN A 130 1.85 1.11 -4.44
CA GLN A 130 2.96 1.18 -5.38
C GLN A 130 4.26 0.88 -4.61
N ASP A 131 4.41 -0.38 -4.20
CA ASP A 131 5.59 -1.00 -3.60
C ASP A 131 5.68 -2.47 -4.08
N VAL A 132 5.40 -2.68 -5.38
CA VAL A 132 5.69 -3.97 -6.04
C VAL A 132 7.22 -4.22 -6.10
N ASP A 133 8.04 -3.25 -5.70
CA ASP A 133 9.46 -3.39 -5.46
C ASP A 133 9.81 -3.41 -3.96
N SER A 134 8.98 -4.00 -3.09
CA SER A 134 9.49 -4.39 -1.77
C SER A 134 10.59 -5.43 -2.00
N TYR A 135 11.85 -5.00 -2.00
CA TYR A 135 13.02 -5.85 -2.22
C TYR A 135 13.04 -7.06 -1.27
N LEU A 136 12.35 -6.96 -0.13
CA LEU A 136 12.19 -8.00 0.89
C LEU A 136 10.70 -8.24 1.18
N ASN A 137 10.30 -9.51 1.19
CA ASN A 137 8.98 -9.93 1.68
C ASN A 137 8.96 -9.85 3.23
N LEU A 138 7.93 -9.22 3.81
CA LEU A 138 7.79 -9.08 5.26
C LEU A 138 7.86 -10.42 6.00
N ALA A 139 7.22 -11.47 5.47
CA ALA A 139 7.24 -12.79 6.09
C ALA A 139 8.64 -13.42 6.12
N ASP A 140 9.50 -13.07 5.17
CA ASP A 140 10.90 -13.52 5.16
C ASP A 140 11.75 -12.71 6.15
N VAL A 141 11.46 -11.41 6.32
CA VAL A 141 12.09 -10.56 7.34
C VAL A 141 11.76 -11.07 8.74
N GLU A 142 10.47 -11.32 9.02
CA GLU A 142 10.01 -11.82 10.32
C GLU A 142 10.64 -13.17 10.68
N LYS A 143 10.75 -14.09 9.71
CA LYS A 143 11.43 -15.39 9.90
C LYS A 143 12.94 -15.26 10.09
N ALA A 144 13.54 -14.16 9.64
CA ALA A 144 14.97 -13.91 9.79
C ALA A 144 15.34 -13.29 11.14
N ILE A 145 14.36 -12.84 11.94
CA ILE A 145 14.61 -12.28 13.26
C ILE A 145 15.09 -13.38 14.20
N ILE A 146 16.30 -13.20 14.75
CA ILE A 146 16.86 -14.05 15.80
C ILE A 146 17.00 -13.26 17.09
N PRO A 147 16.78 -13.89 18.27
CA PRO A 147 16.78 -13.19 19.55
C PRO A 147 18.18 -12.75 20.00
N GLU A 148 19.23 -13.48 19.59
CA GLU A 148 20.60 -13.19 20.00
C GLU A 148 21.57 -13.59 18.89
N PHE A 149 22.60 -12.76 18.67
CA PHE A 149 23.72 -13.03 17.77
C PHE A 149 25.01 -12.53 18.42
N SER A 150 26.03 -13.38 18.46
CA SER A 150 27.33 -13.00 19.03
C SER A 150 28.18 -12.28 17.98
N ILE A 151 28.33 -10.97 18.13
CA ILE A 151 29.14 -10.12 17.24
C ILE A 151 30.65 -10.20 17.55
N HIS A 152 31.03 -10.69 18.73
CA HIS A 152 32.44 -10.66 19.17
C HIS A 152 33.32 -11.65 18.40
N GLY A 153 34.43 -11.15 17.86
CA GLY A 153 35.37 -11.95 17.08
C GLY A 153 34.88 -12.30 15.66
N GLN A 154 33.73 -11.77 15.25
CA GLN A 154 33.21 -11.94 13.89
C GLN A 154 33.82 -10.93 12.92
N ARG A 155 33.90 -11.31 11.64
CA ARG A 155 34.20 -10.35 10.58
C ARG A 155 32.98 -9.45 10.39
N CYS A 156 33.20 -8.13 10.41
CA CYS A 156 32.15 -7.14 10.22
C CYS A 156 32.48 -6.26 9.02
N TYR A 157 31.47 -6.01 8.19
CA TYR A 157 31.49 -4.97 7.16
C TYR A 157 30.61 -3.82 7.63
N ILE A 158 31.11 -2.60 7.54
CA ILE A 158 30.39 -1.41 8.01
C ILE A 158 30.01 -0.56 6.80
N GLY A 159 28.71 -0.28 6.68
CA GLY A 159 28.16 0.70 5.75
C GLY A 159 27.79 1.96 6.51
N ILE A 160 28.09 3.12 5.94
CA ILE A 160 27.63 4.41 6.46
C ILE A 160 26.86 5.09 5.35
N ASP A 161 25.59 5.40 5.64
CA ASP A 161 24.74 6.20 4.77
C ASP A 161 24.66 7.62 5.34
N TYR A 162 25.29 8.55 4.63
CA TYR A 162 25.38 9.94 5.07
C TYR A 162 24.25 10.76 4.46
N SER A 163 23.41 11.31 5.33
CA SER A 163 22.28 12.14 4.92
C SER A 163 22.67 13.61 4.71
N MET A 164 21.88 14.31 3.90
CA MET A 164 21.90 15.77 3.84
C MET A 164 20.80 16.35 4.73
N MET A 165 21.13 17.38 5.52
CA MET A 165 20.32 18.35 6.28
C MET A 165 18.97 17.96 6.95
N SER A 166 18.12 17.09 6.39
CA SER A 166 16.81 16.65 6.94
C SER A 166 16.61 15.13 6.99
N ASP A 167 17.41 14.35 6.28
CA ASP A 167 17.25 12.89 6.24
C ASP A 167 18.02 12.22 7.39
N ASN A 168 17.76 10.94 7.62
CA ASN A 168 18.41 10.18 8.68
C ASN A 168 19.78 9.70 8.21
N THR A 169 20.81 9.87 9.04
CA THR A 169 22.12 9.24 8.82
C THR A 169 22.10 7.87 9.46
N ALA A 170 22.51 6.82 8.76
CA ALA A 170 22.49 5.46 9.27
C ALA A 170 23.87 4.79 9.22
N ILE A 171 24.13 3.93 10.19
CA ILE A 171 25.28 3.03 10.20
C ILE A 171 24.75 1.61 10.22
N ALA A 172 25.20 0.78 9.29
CA ALA A 172 24.85 -0.63 9.20
C ALA A 172 26.08 -1.51 9.43
N PHE A 173 25.90 -2.58 10.20
CA PHE A 173 26.88 -3.60 10.50
C PHE A 173 26.42 -4.91 9.90
N VAL A 174 27.25 -5.52 9.05
CA VAL A 174 26.94 -6.77 8.36
C VAL A 174 27.96 -7.84 8.73
N PHE A 175 27.50 -8.90 9.36
CA PHE A 175 28.31 -10.02 9.85
C PHE A 175 27.99 -11.28 9.04
N PRO A 176 28.80 -11.64 8.03
CA PRO A 176 28.64 -12.93 7.37
C PRO A 176 29.04 -14.07 8.30
N TYR A 177 28.22 -15.12 8.34
CA TYR A 177 28.47 -16.33 9.12
C TYR A 177 27.98 -17.57 8.37
N LEU A 178 28.35 -18.76 8.84
CA LEU A 178 27.77 -20.03 8.39
C LEU A 178 26.77 -20.49 9.44
N ASN A 179 25.57 -20.86 9.03
CA ASN A 179 24.60 -21.48 9.94
C ASN A 179 25.00 -22.93 10.28
N ASP A 180 24.20 -23.60 11.12
CA ASP A 180 24.44 -24.97 11.56
C ASP A 180 24.50 -26.00 10.41
N GLU A 181 23.93 -25.68 9.26
CA GLU A 181 23.96 -26.49 8.03
C GLU A 181 25.15 -26.15 7.11
N GLY A 182 26.04 -25.25 7.53
CA GLY A 182 27.17 -24.79 6.72
C GLY A 182 26.79 -23.84 5.57
N LYS A 183 25.56 -23.28 5.57
CA LYS A 183 25.10 -22.33 4.55
C LYS A 183 25.48 -20.89 4.94
N PRO A 184 25.94 -20.07 3.97
CA PRO A 184 26.24 -18.67 4.23
C PRO A 184 24.97 -17.89 4.58
N LYS A 185 25.07 -17.09 5.64
CA LYS A 185 24.06 -16.19 6.16
C LYS A 185 24.71 -14.87 6.54
N TRP A 186 23.88 -13.85 6.73
CA TRP A 186 24.30 -12.52 7.14
C TRP A 186 23.42 -12.06 8.29
N HIS A 187 24.06 -11.67 9.39
CA HIS A 187 23.40 -10.95 10.46
C HIS A 187 23.60 -9.46 10.21
N VAL A 188 22.54 -8.67 10.35
CA VAL A 188 22.54 -7.24 10.08
C VAL A 188 22.05 -6.49 11.31
N GLU A 189 22.86 -5.56 11.78
CA GLU A 189 22.48 -4.59 12.81
C GLU A 189 22.57 -3.18 12.21
N GLN A 190 21.75 -2.26 12.70
CA GLN A 190 21.80 -0.88 12.25
C GLN A 190 21.54 0.08 13.41
N HIS A 191 22.11 1.28 13.30
CA HIS A 191 21.76 2.41 14.16
C HIS A 191 21.59 3.67 13.33
N SER A 192 20.48 4.37 13.54
CA SER A 192 20.16 5.61 12.83
C SER A 192 20.27 6.85 13.72
N PHE A 193 20.69 7.97 13.15
CA PHE A 193 20.67 9.30 13.77
C PHE A 193 19.59 10.13 13.10
N VAL A 194 18.62 10.57 13.90
CA VAL A 194 17.37 11.17 13.41
C VAL A 194 17.35 12.67 13.71
N PRO A 195 17.67 13.54 12.74
CA PRO A 195 17.60 14.99 12.95
C PRO A 195 16.16 15.50 12.87
N PHE A 196 15.72 16.28 13.85
CA PHE A 196 14.38 16.90 13.82
C PHE A 196 14.38 18.42 13.62
N GLN A 197 15.56 19.07 13.59
CA GLN A 197 15.66 20.54 13.58
C GLN A 197 14.92 21.20 12.41
N ARG A 198 14.97 20.58 11.22
CA ARG A 198 14.23 21.08 10.04
C ARG A 198 12.72 20.84 10.11
N ALA A 199 12.29 19.76 10.75
CA ALA A 199 10.88 19.48 10.98
C ALA A 199 10.29 20.37 12.11
N GLY A 200 11.15 21.02 12.90
CA GLY A 200 10.77 21.93 13.98
C GLY A 200 10.44 21.23 15.30
N SER A 201 9.98 19.97 15.25
CA SER A 201 9.83 19.11 16.42
C SER A 201 9.96 17.64 16.04
N ILE A 202 10.25 16.79 17.03
CA ILE A 202 10.25 15.33 16.84
C ILE A 202 8.86 14.82 16.46
N ASP A 203 7.77 15.38 17.02
CA ASP A 203 6.40 14.98 16.67
C ASP A 203 6.09 15.22 15.18
N ALA A 204 6.58 16.33 14.62
CA ALA A 204 6.39 16.64 13.21
C ALA A 204 7.18 15.66 12.32
N LYS A 205 8.40 15.29 12.73
CA LYS A 205 9.25 14.32 12.02
C LYS A 205 8.65 12.92 12.05
N GLU A 206 8.20 12.46 13.21
CA GLU A 206 7.54 11.15 13.36
C GLU A 206 6.26 11.06 12.52
N LYS A 207 5.47 12.13 12.46
CA LYS A 207 4.26 12.18 11.62
C LYS A 207 4.57 12.22 10.13
N GLN A 208 5.63 12.93 9.73
CA GLN A 208 6.07 13.01 8.34
C GLN A 208 6.57 11.65 7.84
N ASP A 209 7.39 10.97 8.65
CA ASP A 209 8.04 9.72 8.28
C ASP A 209 7.17 8.49 8.60
N GLY A 210 6.11 8.66 9.40
CA GLY A 210 5.23 7.56 9.81
C GLY A 210 5.88 6.59 10.80
N ILE A 211 6.94 7.02 11.49
CA ILE A 211 7.77 6.18 12.37
C ILE A 211 7.83 6.80 13.77
N ASN A 212 7.60 5.98 14.80
CA ASN A 212 7.70 6.41 16.21
C ASN A 212 9.16 6.34 16.69
N TYR A 213 9.97 7.33 16.33
CA TYR A 213 11.40 7.37 16.65
C TYR A 213 11.69 7.38 18.16
N ARG A 214 10.84 8.02 18.98
CA ARG A 214 11.01 8.01 20.44
C ARG A 214 10.87 6.64 21.06
N GLU A 215 10.03 5.79 20.49
CA GLU A 215 9.92 4.40 20.93
C GLU A 215 11.12 3.57 20.45
N LEU A 216 11.55 3.75 19.20
CA LEU A 216 12.72 3.07 18.65
C LEU A 216 14.03 3.45 19.36
N GLU A 217 14.17 4.69 19.82
CA GLU A 217 15.30 5.13 20.63
C GLU A 217 15.36 4.40 21.97
N LYS A 218 14.20 4.14 22.61
CA LYS A 218 14.15 3.35 23.86
C LYS A 218 14.59 1.90 23.65
N TYR A 219 14.31 1.34 22.48
CA TYR A 219 14.80 0.02 22.07
C TYR A 219 16.25 0.04 21.57
N GLY A 220 16.86 1.23 21.43
CA GLY A 220 18.25 1.40 21.01
C GLY A 220 18.49 1.32 19.51
N PHE A 221 17.45 1.42 18.67
CA PHE A 221 17.60 1.35 17.19
C PHE A 221 18.02 2.68 16.55
N CYS A 222 17.81 3.79 17.26
CA CYS A 222 18.20 5.10 16.79
C CYS A 222 18.56 6.05 17.93
N THR A 223 19.14 7.18 17.58
CA THR A 223 19.34 8.33 18.45
C THR A 223 18.70 9.55 17.81
N VAL A 224 17.79 10.19 18.53
CA VAL A 224 17.18 11.44 18.11
C VAL A 224 18.19 12.56 18.35
N THR A 225 18.57 13.25 17.27
CA THR A 225 19.59 14.31 17.30
C THR A 225 18.96 15.66 17.00
N SER A 226 19.41 16.68 17.74
CA SER A 226 19.02 18.09 17.56
C SER A 226 20.00 18.84 16.67
#